data_AF-A0A1I6NRR4-F1
#
_entry.id   AF-A0A1I6NRR4-F1
#
_cell.length_a   1.000
_cell.length_b   1.000
_cell.length_c   1.000
_cell.angle_alpha   90.00
_cell.angle_beta   90.00
_cell.angle_gamma   90.00
#
_symmetry.space_group_name_H-M   'P 1'
#
loop_
_entity.id
_entity.type
_entity.pdbx_description
1 polymer ?
#
loop_
_entity_poly.entity_id
_entity_poly.type
_entity_poly.pdbx_seq_one_letter_code
_entity_poly.pdbx_strand_id
1 'polypeptide(L)' 'MSDFQNKFLMYIDYLKRKLKRRKESFKDLQDLIDSGSASPMAKQRYFEMKGRIEELEDDVDAAEGLLKKEE' A
#
# COMPACT_ATOMS: atom_id res chain seq x y z
N MET A 1 -21.30 -10.79 14.02
CA MET A 1 -20.11 -9.94 13.87
C MET A 1 -20.08 -8.95 15.01
N SER A 2 -19.01 -8.90 15.81
CA SER A 2 -18.90 -8.00 16.97
C SER A 2 -18.60 -6.55 16.53
N ASP A 3 -18.85 -5.57 17.41
CA ASP A 3 -18.49 -4.16 17.16
C ASP A 3 -16.98 -4.00 16.89
N PHE A 4 -16.15 -4.82 17.55
CA PHE A 4 -14.72 -4.90 17.30
C PHE A 4 -14.41 -5.40 15.88
N GLN A 5 -15.02 -6.50 15.45
CA GLN A 5 -14.84 -7.04 14.09
C GLN A 5 -15.26 -6.03 13.02
N ASN A 6 -16.37 -5.31 13.24
CA ASN A 6 -16.81 -4.24 12.32
C ASN A 6 -15.78 -3.11 12.22
N LYS A 7 -15.25 -2.62 13.36
CA LYS A 7 -14.21 -1.58 13.39
C LYS A 7 -12.92 -2.06 12.73
N PHE A 8 -12.57 -3.32 12.91
CA PHE A 8 -11.38 -3.92 12.32
C PHE A 8 -11.50 -4.06 10.79
N LEU A 9 -12.66 -4.47 10.28
CA LEU A 9 -12.95 -4.46 8.84
C LEU A 9 -12.87 -3.06 8.24
N MET A 10 -13.41 -2.04 8.92
CA MET A 10 -13.29 -0.65 8.48
C MET A 10 -11.83 -0.17 8.44
N TYR A 11 -10.99 -0.65 9.36
CA TYR A 11 -9.57 -0.35 9.36
C TYR A 11 -8.83 -1.00 8.18
N ILE A 12 -9.10 -2.28 7.90
CA ILE A 12 -8.56 -2.97 6.71
C ILE A 12 -8.96 -2.23 5.43
N ASP A 13 -10.23 -1.83 5.32
CA ASP A 13 -10.71 -1.04 4.18
C ASP A 13 -9.97 0.30 4.05
N TYR A 14 -9.70 0.97 5.17
CA TYR A 14 -8.91 2.19 5.17
C TYR A 14 -7.48 1.94 4.66
N LEU A 15 -6.81 0.88 5.13
CA LEU A 15 -5.47 0.50 4.68
C LEU A 15 -5.44 0.19 3.18
N LYS A 16 -6.42 -0.57 2.66
CA LYS A 16 -6.56 -0.87 1.23
C LYS A 16 -6.75 0.39 0.39
N ARG A 17 -7.59 1.33 0.83
CA ARG A 17 -7.77 2.62 0.13
C ARG A 17 -6.49 3.45 0.15
N LYS A 18 -5.76 3.44 1.26
CA LYS A 18 -4.45 4.12 1.37
C LYS A 18 -3.43 3.49 0.43
N LEU A 19 -3.37 2.16 0.36
CA LEU A 19 -2.51 1.41 -0.55
C LEU A 19 -2.82 1.74 -2.01
N LYS A 20 -4.10 1.72 -2.39
CA LYS A 20 -4.54 2.08 -3.74
C LYS A 20 -4.03 3.46 -4.17
N ARG A 21 -4.24 4.49 -3.32
CA ARG A 21 -3.75 5.85 -3.61
C ARG A 21 -2.23 5.92 -3.74
N ARG A 22 -1.50 5.15 -2.93
CA ARG A 22 -0.03 5.09 -3.02
C ARG A 22 0.42 4.43 -4.32
N LYS A 23 -0.22 3.32 -4.74
CA LYS A 23 0.05 2.67 -6.03
C LYS A 23 -0.24 3.60 -7.22
N GLU A 24 -1.33 4.37 -7.16
CA GLU A 24 -1.65 5.37 -8.19
C GLU A 24 -0.54 6.43 -8.30
N SER A 25 -0.15 7.06 -7.19
CA SER A 25 0.94 8.03 -7.19
C SER A 25 2.31 7.42 -7.55
N PHE A 26 2.52 6.14 -7.28
CA PHE A 26 3.73 5.42 -7.67
C PHE A 26 3.77 5.18 -9.18
N LYS A 27 2.62 4.95 -9.81
CA LYS A 27 2.54 4.77 -11.26
C LYS A 27 3.04 5.98 -12.03
N ASP A 28 2.67 7.19 -11.60
CA ASP A 28 3.17 8.43 -12.22
C ASP A 28 4.70 8.52 -12.16
N LEU A 29 5.29 8.03 -11.05
CA LEU A 29 6.73 7.98 -10.88
C LEU A 29 7.39 6.85 -11.67
N GLN A 30 6.73 5.70 -11.78
CA GLN A 30 7.15 4.57 -12.62
C GLN A 30 7.20 4.99 -14.09
N ASP A 31 6.16 5.66 -14.59
CA ASP A 31 6.10 6.14 -15.98
C ASP A 31 7.26 7.11 -16.27
N LEU A 32 7.61 7.98 -15.31
CA LEU A 32 8.78 8.86 -15.40
C LEU A 32 10.10 8.07 -15.45
N ILE A 33 10.23 7.02 -14.64
CA ILE A 33 11.42 6.16 -14.60
C ILE A 33 11.58 5.40 -15.93
N ASP A 34 10.49 4.82 -16.43
CA ASP A 34 10.45 4.02 -17.65
C ASP A 34 10.71 4.87 -18.90
N SER A 35 10.35 6.16 -18.87
CA SER A 35 10.70 7.12 -19.94
C SER A 35 12.20 7.39 -20.09
N GLY A 36 13.04 6.88 -19.18
CA GLY A 36 14.49 7.10 -19.15
C GLY A 36 14.92 8.53 -18.78
N SER A 37 13.96 9.44 -18.59
CA SER A 37 14.19 10.87 -18.32
C SER A 37 14.21 11.21 -16.82
N ALA A 38 14.11 10.21 -15.95
CA ALA A 38 14.08 10.41 -14.51
C ALA A 38 15.44 10.86 -13.95
N SER A 39 15.40 11.94 -13.16
CA SER A 39 16.55 12.41 -12.39
C SER A 39 16.98 11.39 -11.32
N PRO A 40 18.24 11.44 -10.83
CA PRO A 40 18.68 10.60 -9.72
C PRO A 40 17.77 10.70 -8.48
N MET A 41 17.27 11.90 -8.16
CA MET A 41 16.30 12.11 -7.07
C MET A 41 14.97 11.39 -7.32
N ALA A 42 14.47 11.37 -8.57
CA ALA A 42 13.27 10.64 -8.92
C ALA A 42 13.47 9.13 -8.76
N LYS A 43 14.64 8.59 -9.15
CA LYS A 43 15.02 7.18 -8.94
C LYS A 43 15.10 6.81 -7.46
N GLN A 44 15.66 7.68 -6.63
CA GLN A 44 15.68 7.44 -5.18
C GLN A 44 14.26 7.41 -4.60
N ARG A 45 13.43 8.42 -4.91
CA ARG A 45 12.03 8.46 -4.48
C ARG A 45 11.24 7.25 -4.94
N TYR A 46 11.55 6.72 -6.12
CA TYR A 46 10.94 5.51 -6.65
C TYR A 46 11.18 4.32 -5.74
N PHE A 47 12.44 4.04 -5.37
CA PHE A 47 12.75 2.93 -4.46
C PHE A 47 12.17 3.13 -3.06
N GLU A 48 12.23 4.34 -2.52
CA GLU A 48 11.61 4.66 -1.22
C GLU A 48 10.10 4.43 -1.23
N MET A 49 9.44 4.82 -2.31
CA MET A 49 7.99 4.68 -2.45
C MET A 49 7.58 3.23 -2.71
N LYS A 50 8.40 2.48 -3.45
CA LYS A 50 8.22 1.04 -3.65
C LYS A 50 8.28 0.30 -2.32
N GLY A 51 9.31 0.54 -1.49
CA GLY A 51 9.42 -0.10 -0.17
C GLY A 51 8.24 0.22 0.74
N ARG A 52 7.76 1.47 0.74
CA ARG A 52 6.56 1.86 1.51
C ARG A 52 5.26 1.23 1.01
N ILE A 53 5.20 0.86 -0.27
CA ILE A 53 4.06 0.12 -0.83
C ILE A 53 4.13 -1.33 -0.37
N GLU A 54 5.30 -1.96 -0.48
CA GLU A 54 5.54 -3.34 -0.04
C GLU A 54 5.21 -3.49 1.46
N GLU A 55 5.72 -2.61 2.33
CA GLU A 55 5.37 -2.60 3.76
C GLU A 55 3.85 -2.49 4.01
N LEU A 56 3.15 -1.66 3.23
CA LEU A 56 1.71 -1.47 3.39
C LEU A 56 0.89 -2.64 2.81
N GLU A 57 1.43 -3.37 1.83
CA GLU A 57 0.86 -4.64 1.35
C GLU A 57 0.96 -5.70 2.45
N ASP A 58 2.14 -5.85 3.06
CA ASP A 58 2.36 -6.78 4.17
C ASP A 58 1.44 -6.46 5.37
N ASP A 59 1.27 -5.19 5.72
CA ASP A 59 0.34 -4.75 6.78
C ASP A 59 -1.12 -5.14 6.47
N VAL A 60 -1.55 -4.98 5.22
CA VAL A 60 -2.90 -5.36 4.78
C VAL A 60 -3.08 -6.87 4.86
N ASP A 61 -2.12 -7.64 4.34
CA ASP A 61 -2.16 -9.09 4.35
C ASP A 61 -2.16 -9.65 5.78
N ALA A 62 -1.34 -9.08 6.66
CA ALA A 62 -1.32 -9.43 8.09
C ALA A 62 -2.68 -9.13 8.75
N ALA A 63 -3.26 -7.95 8.50
CA ALA A 63 -4.55 -7.57 9.06
C ALA A 63 -5.69 -8.47 8.57
N GLU A 64 -5.70 -8.83 7.29
CA GLU A 64 -6.65 -9.80 6.74
C GLU A 64 -6.46 -11.21 7.32
N GLY A 65 -5.20 -11.62 7.51
CA GLY A 65 -4.85 -12.92 8.08
C GLY A 65 -5.30 -13.08 9.52
N LEU A 66 -5.26 -12.01 10.31
CA LEU A 66 -5.81 -11.99 11.68
C LEU A 66 -7.31 -12.25 11.69
N LEU A 67 -8.04 -11.70 10.71
CA LEU A 67 -9.50 -11.86 10.60
C LEU A 67 -9.89 -13.29 10.22
N LYS A 68 -9.14 -13.91 9.29
CA LYS A 68 -9.35 -15.30 8.85
C LYS A 68 -9.05 -16.36 9.91
N LYS A 69 -8.22 -16.04 10.92
CA LYS A 69 -7.95 -16.95 12.04
C LYS A 69 -9.03 -16.92 13.14
N GLU A 70 -9.91 -15.92 13.12
CA GLU A 70 -11.01 -15.76 14.08
C GLU A 70 -12.35 -16.33 13.58
N GLU A 71 -12.43 -16.82 12.34
CA GLU A 71 -13.58 -17.57 11.78
C GLU A 71 -13.42 -19.08 11.96
#